data_AF-K2G4M4-F1
#
_entry.id   AF-K2G4M4-F1
#
_cell.length_a   1.000
_cell.length_b   1.000
_cell.length_c   1.000
_cell.angle_alpha   90.00
_cell.angle_beta   90.00
_cell.angle_gamma   90.00
#
_symmetry.space_group_name_H-M   'P 1'
#
loop_
_entity.id
_entity.type
_entity.pdbx_description
1 polymer ?
#
loop_
_entity_poly.entity_id
_entity_poly.type
_entity_poly.pdbx_seq_one_letter_code
_entity_poly.pdbx_strand_id
1 'polypeptide(L)'
;MDITKKWDKIILTWDKKEIVFDNETVLLDWLLLDFPGEYEKSWIMAHVILKNWNIIFQMRFLDKNIWYICHDELEIDEEVADFFWDIDVLVIKWTKNSIKIFENLEAKYVVPYGETKDIFFSTLWQHPESVTSMKIKEQLGENEVIFVNLD
;
A
#
# COMPACT_ATOMS: atom_id res chain seq x y z
N MET A 1 -8.08 -12.14 1.17
CA MET A 1 -6.73 -11.60 1.44
C MET A 1 -6.78 -10.95 2.80
N ASP A 2 -5.80 -11.23 3.65
CA ASP A 2 -5.72 -10.68 5.01
C ASP A 2 -4.48 -9.80 5.11
N ILE A 3 -4.64 -8.61 5.70
CA ILE A 3 -3.54 -7.70 6.00
C ILE A 3 -3.24 -7.71 7.49
N THR A 4 -1.97 -7.88 7.84
CA THR A 4 -1.47 -7.87 9.21
C THR A 4 -0.23 -7.01 9.32
N LYS A 5 0.20 -6.72 10.55
CA LYS A 5 1.46 -6.05 10.84
C LYS A 5 2.32 -6.96 11.72
N LYS A 6 3.62 -6.97 11.46
CA LYS A 6 4.61 -7.68 12.26
C LYS A 6 5.85 -6.81 12.39
N TRP A 7 6.09 -6.27 13.59
CA TRP A 7 7.07 -5.19 13.81
C TRP A 7 6.69 -3.99 12.91
N ASP A 8 7.62 -3.44 12.13
CA ASP A 8 7.35 -2.34 11.22
C ASP A 8 6.93 -2.79 9.80
N LYS A 9 6.75 -4.10 9.61
CA LYS A 9 6.40 -4.68 8.31
C LYS A 9 4.89 -4.87 8.19
N ILE A 10 4.35 -4.48 7.04
CA ILE A 10 2.99 -4.81 6.64
C ILE A 10 3.04 -6.09 5.81
N ILE A 11 2.11 -7.01 6.06
CA ILE A 11 2.08 -8.32 5.41
C ILE A 11 0.69 -8.57 4.85
N LEU A 12 0.60 -8.80 3.54
CA LEU A 12 -0.59 -9.34 2.89
C LEU A 12 -0.44 -10.84 2.72
N THR A 13 -1.45 -11.60 3.12
CA THR A 13 -1.43 -13.06 3.05
C THR A 13 -2.68 -13.61 2.36
N TRP A 14 -2.50 -14.67 1.59
CA TRP A 14 -3.57 -15.53 1.09
C TRP A 14 -3.02 -16.88 0.64
N ASP A 15 -3.66 -17.97 1.06
CA ASP A 15 -3.26 -19.35 0.72
C ASP A 15 -1.75 -19.61 0.86
N LYS A 16 -1.19 -19.24 2.03
CA LYS A 16 0.24 -19.35 2.38
C LYS A 16 1.21 -18.51 1.53
N LYS A 17 0.71 -17.72 0.57
CA LYS A 17 1.51 -16.73 -0.16
C LYS A 17 1.53 -15.43 0.63
N GLU A 18 2.66 -14.74 0.57
CA GLU A 18 2.86 -13.50 1.31
C GLU A 18 3.44 -12.40 0.41
N ILE A 19 2.97 -11.18 0.62
CA ILE A 19 3.64 -9.95 0.19
C ILE A 19 4.08 -9.22 1.46
N VAL A 20 5.38 -9.00 1.62
CA VAL A 20 5.95 -8.31 2.78
C VAL A 20 6.45 -6.95 2.33
N PHE A 21 5.87 -5.89 2.89
CA PHE A 21 6.30 -4.52 2.69
C PHE A 21 7.31 -4.15 3.77
N ASP A 22 8.54 -3.83 3.37
CA ASP A 22 9.64 -3.53 4.27
C ASP A 22 10.45 -2.35 3.77
N ASN A 23 10.05 -1.15 4.20
CA ASN A 23 10.67 0.12 3.85
C ASN A 23 10.82 0.28 2.33
N GLU A 24 12.04 0.25 1.80
CA GLU A 24 12.31 0.47 0.37
C GLU A 24 12.32 -0.84 -0.42
N THR A 25 11.85 -1.94 0.17
CA THR A 25 11.83 -3.27 -0.45
C THR A 25 10.48 -3.96 -0.28
N VAL A 26 10.19 -4.86 -1.21
CA VAL A 26 9.04 -5.76 -1.14
C VAL A 26 9.54 -7.19 -1.31
N LEU A 27 9.02 -8.13 -0.51
CA LEU A 27 9.19 -9.56 -0.78
C LEU A 27 7.89 -10.14 -1.33
N LEU A 28 7.94 -10.72 -2.53
CA LEU A 28 6.86 -11.50 -3.12
C LEU A 28 7.14 -12.99 -2.93
N ASP A 29 6.51 -13.63 -1.94
CA ASP A 29 6.71 -15.06 -1.68
C ASP A 29 8.20 -15.45 -1.74
N TRP A 30 9.00 -14.79 -0.89
CA TRP A 30 10.46 -14.92 -0.76
C TRP A 30 11.32 -14.28 -1.87
N LEU A 31 10.73 -13.80 -2.96
CA LEU A 31 11.46 -13.04 -3.99
C LEU A 31 11.61 -11.58 -3.54
N LEU A 32 12.85 -11.14 -3.31
CA LEU A 32 13.15 -9.74 -3.01
C LEU A 32 13.02 -8.89 -4.28
N LEU A 33 12.29 -7.78 -4.17
CA LEU A 33 12.19 -6.72 -5.17
C LEU A 33 13.03 -5.52 -4.70
N ASP A 34 14.20 -5.35 -5.31
CA ASP A 34 15.19 -4.32 -4.96
C ASP A 34 15.68 -3.50 -6.16
N PHE A 35 15.10 -3.72 -7.34
CA PHE A 35 15.46 -3.00 -8.56
C PHE A 35 14.21 -2.71 -9.43
N PRO A 36 14.20 -1.62 -10.23
CA PRO A 36 13.10 -1.31 -11.14
C PRO A 36 12.88 -2.39 -12.21
N GLY A 37 11.62 -2.72 -12.48
CA GLY A 37 11.25 -3.73 -13.46
C GLY A 37 9.93 -4.42 -13.16
N GLU A 38 9.53 -5.33 -14.05
CA GLU A 38 8.35 -6.18 -13.90
C GLU A 38 8.75 -7.56 -13.38
N TYR A 39 7.98 -8.06 -12.42
CA TYR A 39 8.22 -9.31 -11.72
C TYR A 39 6.92 -10.11 -11.63
N GLU A 40 7.03 -11.43 -11.73
CA GLU A 40 5.91 -12.34 -11.46
C GLU A 40 6.37 -13.48 -10.56
N LYS A 41 5.65 -13.66 -9.45
CA LYS A 41 5.89 -14.77 -8.52
C LYS A 41 4.60 -15.18 -7.86
N SER A 42 4.31 -16.49 -7.88
CA SER A 42 3.18 -17.07 -7.13
C SER A 42 1.83 -16.43 -7.43
N TRP A 43 1.62 -16.04 -8.70
CA TRP A 43 0.42 -15.36 -9.20
C TRP A 43 0.27 -13.92 -8.67
N ILE A 44 1.37 -13.33 -8.23
CA ILE A 44 1.51 -11.92 -7.90
C ILE A 44 2.35 -11.31 -9.01
N MET A 45 1.76 -10.36 -9.74
CA MET A 45 2.52 -9.50 -10.65
C MET A 45 2.92 -8.26 -9.88
N ALA A 46 4.15 -7.79 -10.06
CA ALA A 46 4.61 -6.53 -9.51
C ALA A 46 5.39 -5.72 -10.54
N HIS A 47 5.26 -4.41 -10.45
CA HIS A 47 6.02 -3.45 -11.21
C HIS A 47 6.69 -2.51 -10.21
N VAL A 48 8.03 -2.52 -10.24
CA VAL A 48 8.88 -1.63 -9.45
C VAL A 48 9.21 -0.43 -10.33
N ILE A 49 8.68 0.72 -9.98
CA ILE A 49 8.77 1.97 -10.74
C ILE A 49 9.79 2.88 -10.05
N LEU A 50 10.71 3.45 -10.82
CA LEU A 50 11.63 4.49 -10.34
C LEU A 50 11.22 5.85 -10.92
N LYS A 51 10.80 6.76 -10.05
CA LYS A 51 10.42 8.13 -10.43
C LYS A 51 11.12 9.12 -9.51
N ASN A 52 11.86 10.06 -10.08
CA ASN A 52 12.61 11.08 -9.31
C ASN A 52 13.45 10.48 -8.16
N TRP A 53 14.09 9.33 -8.40
CA TRP A 53 14.87 8.57 -7.39
C TRP A 53 14.06 7.90 -6.28
N ASN A 54 12.73 7.97 -6.32
CA ASN A 54 11.84 7.28 -5.40
C ASN A 54 11.32 5.97 -6.03
N ILE A 55 11.32 4.90 -5.24
CA ILE A 55 10.80 3.59 -5.64
C ILE A 55 9.33 3.49 -5.28
N ILE A 56 8.52 3.06 -6.23
CA ILE A 56 7.09 2.79 -6.05
C ILE A 56 6.83 1.36 -6.47
N PHE A 57 6.00 0.65 -5.70
CA PHE A 57 5.63 -0.71 -6.05
C PHE A 57 4.14 -0.76 -6.37
N GLN A 58 3.84 -1.22 -7.58
CA GLN A 58 2.50 -1.60 -7.99
C GLN A 58 2.43 -3.12 -8.04
N MET A 59 1.40 -3.73 -7.47
CA MET A 59 1.19 -5.17 -7.50
C MET A 59 -0.25 -5.51 -7.88
N ARG A 60 -0.44 -6.66 -8.51
CA ARG A 60 -1.74 -7.30 -8.68
C ARG A 60 -1.75 -8.64 -7.98
N PHE A 61 -2.69 -8.81 -7.05
CA PHE A 61 -2.87 -10.05 -6.30
C PHE A 61 -4.37 -10.34 -6.07
N LEU A 62 -4.86 -11.49 -6.53
CA LEU A 62 -6.28 -11.89 -6.41
C LEU A 62 -7.26 -10.83 -6.93
N ASP A 63 -6.95 -10.29 -8.11
CA ASP A 63 -7.70 -9.19 -8.74
C ASP A 63 -7.77 -7.91 -7.91
N LYS A 64 -6.85 -7.73 -6.96
CA LYS A 64 -6.64 -6.48 -6.24
C LYS A 64 -5.40 -5.76 -6.74
N ASN A 65 -5.56 -4.49 -7.05
CA ASN A 65 -4.45 -3.59 -7.32
C ASN A 65 -3.93 -3.01 -6.00
N ILE A 66 -2.68 -3.32 -5.68
CA ILE A 66 -2.03 -2.93 -4.44
C ILE A 66 -0.91 -1.96 -4.79
N TRP A 67 -0.87 -0.84 -4.07
CA TRP A 67 0.18 0.15 -4.20
C TRP A 67 0.93 0.29 -2.90
N TYR A 68 2.25 0.35 -2.99
CA TYR A 68 3.12 0.61 -1.85
C TYR A 68 4.01 1.82 -2.13
N ILE A 69 3.81 2.84 -1.31
CA ILE A 69 4.52 4.12 -1.36
C ILE A 69 5.33 4.25 -0.07
N CYS A 70 6.63 4.06 -0.18
CA CYS A 70 7.56 4.08 0.96
C CYS A 70 8.32 5.41 1.13
N HIS A 71 8.12 6.35 0.19
CA HIS A 71 8.72 7.69 0.17
C HIS A 71 7.64 8.77 0.25
N ASP A 72 7.98 9.93 0.77
CA ASP A 72 7.06 11.05 0.98
C ASP A 72 7.32 12.27 0.11
N GLU A 73 8.30 12.16 -0.79
CA GLU A 73 8.66 13.16 -1.81
C GLU A 73 8.10 12.80 -3.18
N LEU A 74 7.14 11.87 -3.25
CA LEU A 74 6.49 11.51 -4.50
C LEU A 74 5.58 12.63 -4.98
N GLU A 75 5.95 13.27 -6.09
CA GLU A 75 5.07 14.16 -6.82
C GLU A 75 4.17 13.33 -7.75
N ILE A 76 2.85 13.45 -7.54
CA ILE A 76 1.85 12.86 -8.43
C ILE A 76 1.67 13.83 -9.62
N ASP A 77 2.41 13.62 -10.70
CA ASP A 77 2.19 14.27 -11.99
C ASP A 77 1.18 13.48 -12.84
N GLU A 78 0.78 13.99 -14.01
CA GLU A 78 -0.17 13.31 -14.90
C GLU A 78 0.32 11.91 -15.32
N GLU A 79 1.62 11.78 -15.57
CA GLU A 79 2.24 10.49 -15.93
C GLU A 79 2.11 9.48 -14.79
N VAL A 80 2.34 9.91 -13.54
CA VAL A 80 2.17 9.10 -12.34
C VAL A 80 0.69 8.76 -12.11
N ALA A 81 -0.21 9.73 -12.27
CA ALA A 81 -1.66 9.56 -12.12
C ALA A 81 -2.24 8.53 -13.12
N ASP A 82 -1.70 8.48 -14.35
CA ASP A 82 -2.09 7.49 -15.36
C ASP A 82 -1.80 6.04 -14.93
N PHE A 83 -0.80 5.83 -14.07
CA PHE A 83 -0.54 4.50 -13.49
C PHE A 83 -1.48 4.18 -12.32
N PHE A 84 -1.87 5.19 -11.53
CA PHE A 84 -2.61 5.06 -10.27
C PHE A 84 -4.14 4.84 -10.43
N TRP A 85 -4.57 4.14 -11.48
CA TRP A 85 -5.98 3.85 -11.66
C TRP A 85 -6.44 2.63 -10.83
N ASP A 86 -7.60 2.75 -10.18
CA ASP A 86 -8.27 1.68 -9.42
C ASP A 86 -7.42 1.04 -8.31
N ILE A 87 -7.03 1.82 -7.29
CA ILE A 87 -6.24 1.34 -6.15
C ILE A 87 -7.14 0.64 -5.14
N ASP A 88 -7.11 -0.69 -5.08
CA ASP A 88 -7.84 -1.42 -4.05
C ASP A 88 -7.18 -1.26 -2.67
N VAL A 89 -5.85 -1.38 -2.60
CA VAL A 89 -5.10 -1.29 -1.32
C VAL A 89 -3.90 -0.37 -1.48
N LEU A 90 -3.89 0.72 -0.71
CA LEU A 90 -2.74 1.61 -0.58
C LEU A 90 -2.05 1.34 0.75
N VAL A 91 -0.80 0.88 0.70
CA VAL A 91 0.11 0.83 1.83
C VAL A 91 1.03 2.03 1.72
N ILE A 92 1.01 2.93 2.72
CA ILE A 92 1.70 4.22 2.62
C ILE A 92 2.49 4.52 3.88
N LYS A 93 3.74 4.95 3.73
CA LYS A 93 4.54 5.40 4.87
C LYS A 93 3.95 6.69 5.40
N TRP A 94 3.66 6.74 6.69
CA TRP A 94 3.24 7.98 7.31
C TRP A 94 4.40 8.96 7.33
N THR A 95 4.16 10.12 6.72
CA THR A 95 4.86 11.37 7.00
C THR A 95 3.88 12.52 6.82
N LYS A 96 4.24 13.75 7.19
CA LYS A 96 3.38 14.92 6.96
C LYS A 96 3.00 15.12 5.48
N ASN A 97 3.85 14.69 4.56
CA ASN A 97 3.61 14.82 3.12
C ASN A 97 2.75 13.69 2.56
N SER A 98 2.61 12.56 3.26
CA SER A 98 1.84 11.41 2.78
C SER A 98 0.35 11.71 2.63
N ILE A 99 -0.17 12.72 3.35
CA ILE A 99 -1.56 13.21 3.19
C ILE A 99 -1.77 13.78 1.80
N LYS A 100 -0.85 14.63 1.31
CA LYS A 100 -0.95 15.21 -0.03
C LYS A 100 -0.89 14.15 -1.11
N ILE A 101 -0.05 13.13 -0.91
CA ILE A 101 0.02 11.99 -1.82
C ILE A 101 -1.35 11.29 -1.83
N PHE A 102 -1.87 10.92 -0.67
CA PHE A 102 -3.17 10.24 -0.55
C PHE A 102 -4.34 11.03 -1.14
N GLU A 103 -4.43 12.35 -0.93
CA GLU A 103 -5.53 13.17 -1.44
C GLU A 103 -5.64 13.19 -2.97
N ASN A 104 -4.56 12.84 -3.68
CA ASN A 104 -4.55 12.73 -5.14
C ASN A 104 -4.81 11.29 -5.63
N LEU A 105 -5.11 10.35 -4.72
CA LEU A 105 -5.28 8.93 -5.02
C LEU A 105 -6.67 8.43 -4.62
N GLU A 106 -7.30 7.66 -5.50
CA GLU A 106 -8.60 7.04 -5.25
C GLU A 106 -8.44 5.61 -4.68
N ALA A 107 -7.97 5.51 -3.44
CA ALA A 107 -7.74 4.22 -2.77
C ALA A 107 -8.95 3.74 -1.95
N LYS A 108 -9.32 2.45 -2.10
CA LYS A 108 -10.42 1.83 -1.34
C LYS A 108 -10.03 1.43 0.08
N TYR A 109 -8.83 0.87 0.25
CA TYR A 109 -8.25 0.57 1.56
C TYR A 109 -6.96 1.35 1.74
N VAL A 110 -6.82 2.04 2.88
CA VAL A 110 -5.64 2.86 3.19
C VAL A 110 -4.99 2.36 4.46
N VAL A 111 -3.72 1.95 4.35
CA VAL A 111 -2.95 1.30 5.40
C VAL A 111 -1.70 2.13 5.65
N PRO A 112 -1.78 3.19 6.48
CA PRO A 112 -0.60 3.93 6.86
C PRO A 112 0.27 3.09 7.82
N TYR A 113 1.59 3.19 7.70
CA TYR A 113 2.54 2.54 8.60
C TYR A 113 3.66 3.49 9.03
N GLY A 114 4.42 3.11 10.06
CA GLY A 114 5.49 3.91 10.64
C GLY A 114 5.10 4.56 11.97
N GLU A 115 6.09 5.16 12.63
CA GLU A 115 5.92 5.83 13.92
C GLU A 115 4.91 6.96 13.80
N THR A 116 4.03 7.15 14.79
CA THR A 116 3.04 8.24 14.81
C THR A 116 2.00 8.22 13.67
N LYS A 117 1.77 7.07 13.02
CA LYS A 117 0.73 6.90 11.98
C LYS A 117 -0.68 7.36 12.42
N ASP A 118 -0.97 7.40 13.71
CA ASP A 118 -2.24 7.90 14.24
C ASP A 118 -2.51 9.37 13.88
N ILE A 119 -1.44 10.14 13.62
CA ILE A 119 -1.53 11.52 13.14
C ILE A 119 -2.09 11.56 11.71
N PHE A 120 -1.82 10.54 10.87
CA PHE A 120 -2.42 10.43 9.53
C PHE A 120 -3.95 10.43 9.61
N PHE A 121 -4.50 9.54 10.45
CA PHE A 121 -5.95 9.44 10.64
C PHE A 121 -6.52 10.72 11.22
N SER A 122 -5.87 11.28 12.26
CA SER A 122 -6.31 12.51 12.91
C SER A 122 -6.36 13.69 11.92
N THR A 123 -5.40 13.78 11.00
CA THR A 123 -5.34 14.86 10.00
C THR A 123 -6.43 14.73 8.93
N LEU A 124 -6.91 13.50 8.67
CA LEU A 124 -8.01 13.22 7.76
C LEU A 124 -9.38 13.17 8.47
N TRP A 125 -9.44 13.53 9.76
CA TRP A 125 -10.64 13.43 10.60
C TRP A 125 -11.23 12.01 10.64
N GLN A 126 -10.34 11.01 10.58
CA GLN A 126 -10.69 9.59 10.64
C GLN A 126 -10.35 9.02 12.01
N HIS A 127 -11.21 8.13 12.49
CA HIS A 127 -11.04 7.47 13.80
C HIS A 127 -11.22 5.95 13.70
N PRO A 128 -10.42 5.26 12.86
CA PRO A 128 -10.49 3.80 12.76
C PRO A 128 -10.08 3.14 14.08
N GLU A 129 -10.83 2.11 14.48
CA GLU A 129 -10.44 1.25 15.60
C GLU A 129 -9.14 0.52 15.27
N SER A 130 -8.28 0.36 16.27
CA SER A 130 -7.04 -0.39 16.09
C SER A 130 -7.31 -1.89 16.05
N VAL A 131 -6.69 -2.57 15.09
CA VAL A 131 -6.91 -3.99 14.81
C VAL A 131 -5.58 -4.71 14.58
N THR A 132 -5.51 -5.98 14.96
CA THR A 132 -4.32 -6.82 14.72
C THR A 132 -4.26 -7.36 13.29
N SER A 133 -5.41 -7.43 12.62
CA SER A 133 -5.55 -7.88 11.25
C SER A 133 -6.82 -7.32 10.61
N MET A 134 -6.84 -7.21 9.29
CA MET A 134 -8.01 -6.81 8.53
C MET A 134 -8.20 -7.71 7.31
N LYS A 135 -9.42 -8.19 7.11
CA LYS A 135 -9.79 -8.99 5.94
C LYS A 135 -10.25 -8.06 4.82
N ILE A 136 -9.56 -8.09 3.69
CA ILE A 136 -9.94 -7.35 2.49
C ILE A 136 -11.15 -8.04 1.85
N LYS A 137 -12.24 -7.29 1.69
CA LYS A 137 -13.48 -7.78 1.09
C LYS A 137 -13.30 -7.92 -0.43
N GLU A 138 -14.04 -8.86 -1.02
CA GLU A 138 -14.06 -9.02 -2.48
C GLU A 138 -14.66 -7.78 -3.17
N GLN A 139 -15.73 -7.24 -2.60
CA GLN A 139 -16.41 -6.03 -3.08
C GLN A 139 -16.55 -5.01 -1.95
N LEU A 140 -16.36 -3.75 -2.31
CA LEU A 140 -16.63 -2.58 -1.48
C LEU A 140 -17.74 -1.75 -2.11
N GLY A 141 -18.42 -0.93 -1.33
CA GLY A 141 -19.37 0.04 -1.90
C GLY A 141 -18.65 1.00 -2.85
N GLU A 142 -19.37 1.48 -3.88
CA GLU A 142 -18.88 2.55 -4.73
C GLU A 142 -18.58 3.79 -3.86
N ASN A 143 -17.34 4.30 -3.94
CA ASN A 143 -16.82 5.43 -3.16
C ASN A 143 -16.60 5.16 -1.66
N GLU A 144 -16.61 3.90 -1.20
CA GLU A 144 -16.24 3.58 0.18
C GLU A 144 -14.70 3.59 0.32
N VAL A 145 -14.18 4.30 1.33
CA VAL A 145 -12.76 4.28 1.72
C VAL A 145 -12.66 3.76 3.15
N ILE A 146 -11.85 2.73 3.35
CA ILE A 146 -11.60 2.10 4.65
C ILE A 146 -10.18 2.39 5.10
N PHE A 147 -10.05 3.13 6.19
CA PHE A 147 -8.78 3.34 6.88
C PHE A 147 -8.49 2.16 7.81
N VAL A 148 -7.33 1.52 7.63
CA VAL A 148 -6.92 0.33 8.38
C VAL A 148 -5.85 0.72 9.40
N ASN A 149 -6.19 0.67 10.68
CA ASN A 149 -5.29 0.98 11.77
C ASN A 149 -4.68 -0.31 12.35
N LEU A 150 -3.52 -0.74 11.83
CA LEU A 150 -2.86 -1.97 12.30
C LEU A 150 -1.96 -1.74 13.52
N ASP A 151 -2.18 -2.48 14.60
CA ASP A 151 -1.34 -2.48 15.82
C ASP A 151 -0.03 -3.27 15.66
#